data_AF-A0A3R7TYB2-F1
#
_entry.id   AF-A0A3R7TYB2-F1
#
_cell.length_a   1.000
_cell.length_b   1.000
_cell.length_c   1.000
_cell.angle_alpha   90.00
_cell.angle_beta   90.00
_cell.angle_gamma   90.00
#
_symmetry.space_group_name_H-M   'P 1'
#
loop_
_entity.id
_entity.type
_entity.pdbx_description
1 polymer ?
#
loop_
_entity_poly.entity_id
_entity_poly.type
_entity_poly.pdbx_seq_one_letter_code
_entity_poly.pdbx_strand_id
1 'polypeptide(L)'
;MSDLNKKNPFKVPEDYFYFFGKRIINKIKNNSFQDGFITPTNYFDTVGNEILNKVITPKNVFISLKYLYRYSAIALILSIFIYIENLENNETLESEIGEYFIDEYLMKNSTYDIADQFNLNNFGSDLIINSANSISIDDMYLIKINDEYPSNIVTYENE
;
A
#
# COMPACT_ATOMS: atom_id res chain seq x y z
N MET A 1 -54.65 24.74 -70.46
CA MET A 1 -54.78 23.89 -69.26
C MET A 1 -55.59 22.68 -69.68
N SER A 2 -54.98 21.51 -69.65
CA SER A 2 -55.55 20.26 -70.15
C SER A 2 -56.66 19.76 -69.22
N ASP A 3 -57.80 19.39 -69.80
CA ASP A 3 -58.95 18.82 -69.09
C ASP A 3 -58.53 17.57 -68.31
N LEU A 4 -58.52 17.68 -66.98
CA LEU A 4 -58.35 16.53 -66.09
C LEU A 4 -59.51 15.56 -66.33
N ASN A 5 -59.20 14.46 -67.00
CA ASN A 5 -60.13 13.38 -67.31
C ASN A 5 -60.84 12.95 -66.01
N LYS A 6 -62.14 13.30 -65.87
CA LYS A 6 -62.98 13.04 -64.68
C LYS A 6 -63.23 11.55 -64.38
N LYS A 7 -62.49 10.64 -65.02
CA LYS A 7 -62.54 9.21 -64.70
C LYS A 7 -61.67 8.98 -63.48
N ASN A 8 -62.31 8.81 -62.33
CA ASN A 8 -61.65 8.39 -61.11
C ASN A 8 -60.83 7.11 -61.41
N PRO A 9 -59.49 7.15 -61.35
CA PRO A 9 -58.65 5.99 -61.67
C PRO A 9 -58.81 4.87 -60.63
N PHE A 10 -59.42 5.16 -59.48
CA PHE A 10 -59.72 4.19 -58.45
C PHE A 10 -61.14 3.67 -58.64
N LYS A 11 -61.25 2.49 -59.27
CA LYS A 11 -62.48 1.69 -59.27
C LYS A 11 -62.35 0.59 -58.23
N VAL A 12 -63.32 0.51 -57.33
CA VAL A 12 -63.47 -0.65 -56.45
C VAL A 12 -64.26 -1.75 -57.16
N PRO A 13 -64.02 -3.03 -56.86
CA PRO A 13 -64.86 -4.12 -57.32
C PRO A 13 -66.33 -3.91 -56.92
N GLU A 14 -67.23 -4.50 -57.70
CA GLU A 14 -68.64 -4.59 -57.36
C GLU A 14 -68.81 -5.25 -55.98
N ASP A 15 -69.72 -4.72 -55.17
CA ASP A 15 -70.02 -5.17 -53.81
C ASP A 15 -68.85 -5.19 -52.81
N TYR A 16 -67.72 -4.54 -53.13
CA TYR A 16 -66.56 -4.48 -52.25
C TYR A 16 -66.93 -4.02 -50.83
N PHE A 17 -67.66 -2.92 -50.73
CA PHE A 17 -68.11 -2.36 -49.45
C PHE A 17 -69.31 -3.10 -48.86
N TYR A 18 -70.18 -3.67 -49.72
CA TYR A 18 -71.36 -4.42 -49.28
C TYR A 18 -70.97 -5.64 -48.45
N PHE A 19 -69.95 -6.40 -48.88
CA PHE A 19 -69.46 -7.57 -48.15
C PHE A 19 -68.30 -7.28 -47.19
N PHE A 20 -67.79 -6.04 -47.14
CA PHE A 20 -66.61 -5.69 -46.34
C PHE A 20 -66.78 -6.00 -44.86
N GLY A 21 -67.88 -5.55 -44.25
CA GLY A 21 -68.16 -5.81 -42.83
C GLY A 21 -68.29 -7.31 -42.53
N LYS A 22 -68.96 -8.06 -43.41
CA LYS A 22 -69.10 -9.52 -43.29
C LYS A 22 -67.74 -10.21 -43.36
N ARG A 23 -66.84 -9.77 -44.25
CA ARG A 23 -65.46 -10.29 -44.36
C ARG A 23 -64.64 -10.01 -43.11
N ILE A 24 -64.74 -8.81 -42.54
CA ILE A 24 -64.04 -8.47 -41.29
C ILE A 24 -64.54 -9.35 -40.14
N ILE A 25 -65.86 -9.43 -39.94
CA ILE A 25 -66.44 -10.23 -38.85
C ILE A 25 -66.06 -11.70 -39.00
N ASN A 26 -66.11 -12.24 -40.22
CA ASN A 26 -65.70 -13.62 -40.49
C ASN A 26 -64.20 -13.82 -40.18
N LYS A 27 -63.35 -12.85 -40.55
CA LYS A 27 -61.91 -12.90 -40.24
C LYS A 27 -61.63 -12.85 -38.74
N ILE A 28 -62.35 -12.02 -38.00
CA ILE A 28 -62.23 -11.94 -36.53
C ILE A 28 -62.73 -13.23 -35.87
N LYS A 29 -63.85 -13.78 -36.33
CA LYS A 29 -64.41 -15.04 -35.79
C LYS A 29 -63.52 -16.26 -36.08
N ASN A 30 -62.86 -16.27 -37.23
CA ASN A 30 -62.01 -17.39 -37.66
C ASN A 30 -60.56 -17.27 -37.18
N ASN A 31 -60.14 -16.10 -36.73
CA ASN A 31 -58.85 -15.93 -36.06
C ASN A 31 -59.02 -16.27 -34.58
N SER A 32 -58.41 -17.36 -34.12
CA SER A 32 -58.28 -17.63 -32.69
C SER A 32 -57.44 -16.51 -32.05
N PHE A 33 -57.93 -15.91 -30.96
CA PHE A 33 -57.18 -14.95 -30.14
C PHE A 33 -55.90 -15.53 -29.48
N GLN A 34 -55.49 -16.74 -29.86
CA GLN A 34 -54.27 -17.41 -29.39
C GLN A 34 -53.00 -16.66 -29.81
N ASP A 35 -53.06 -15.86 -30.88
CA ASP A 35 -51.94 -15.02 -31.36
C ASP A 35 -52.00 -13.58 -30.81
N GLY A 36 -52.53 -13.41 -29.59
CA GLY A 36 -52.44 -12.14 -28.88
C GLY A 36 -50.98 -11.81 -28.53
N PHE A 37 -50.67 -10.53 -28.32
CA PHE A 37 -49.37 -10.15 -27.76
C PHE A 37 -49.29 -10.63 -26.31
N ILE A 38 -48.62 -11.76 -26.11
CA ILE A 38 -48.32 -12.26 -24.77
C ILE A 38 -47.06 -11.56 -24.29
N THR A 39 -47.15 -10.89 -23.15
CA THR A 39 -45.96 -10.37 -22.50
C THR A 39 -45.30 -11.49 -21.70
N PRO A 40 -43.96 -11.49 -21.58
CA PRO A 40 -43.27 -12.43 -20.71
C PRO A 40 -43.83 -12.35 -19.28
N THR A 41 -43.75 -13.48 -18.57
CA THR A 41 -44.08 -13.54 -17.14
C THR A 41 -43.35 -12.43 -16.39
N ASN A 42 -44.09 -11.65 -15.59
CA ASN A 42 -43.57 -10.56 -14.76
C ASN A 42 -42.95 -9.37 -15.52
N TYR A 43 -43.18 -9.23 -16.83
CA TYR A 43 -42.63 -8.11 -17.62
C TYR A 43 -42.90 -6.74 -16.98
N PHE A 44 -44.14 -6.47 -16.58
CA PHE A 44 -44.52 -5.19 -15.99
C PHE A 44 -44.00 -5.00 -14.55
N ASP A 45 -43.65 -6.09 -13.86
CA ASP A 45 -43.06 -6.04 -12.52
C ASP A 45 -41.57 -5.74 -12.57
N THR A 46 -40.85 -6.22 -13.61
CA THR A 46 -39.38 -6.09 -13.70
C THR A 46 -38.93 -4.87 -14.51
N VAL A 47 -39.67 -4.49 -15.55
CA VAL A 47 -39.22 -3.47 -16.52
C VAL A 47 -38.92 -2.11 -15.88
N GLY A 48 -39.69 -1.71 -14.86
CA GLY A 48 -39.45 -0.45 -14.13
C GLY A 48 -38.11 -0.46 -13.41
N ASN A 49 -37.80 -1.54 -12.70
CA ASN A 49 -36.55 -1.70 -11.96
C ASN A 49 -35.35 -1.81 -12.91
N GLU A 50 -35.51 -2.52 -14.02
CA GLU A 50 -34.46 -2.63 -15.05
C GLU A 50 -34.11 -1.27 -15.67
N ILE A 51 -35.12 -0.43 -15.94
CA ILE A 51 -34.92 0.93 -16.44
C ILE A 51 -34.19 1.79 -15.38
N LEU A 52 -34.67 1.78 -14.14
CA LEU A 52 -34.06 2.54 -13.05
C LEU A 52 -32.59 2.17 -12.85
N ASN A 53 -32.27 0.87 -12.87
CA ASN A 53 -30.90 0.38 -12.73
C ASN A 53 -29.98 0.81 -13.89
N LYS A 54 -30.53 0.99 -15.10
CA LYS A 54 -29.75 1.47 -16.26
C LYS A 54 -29.57 2.99 -16.26
N VAL A 55 -30.54 3.73 -15.73
CA VAL A 55 -30.52 5.20 -15.71
C VAL A 55 -29.74 5.75 -14.52
N ILE A 56 -29.83 5.07 -13.36
CA ILE A 56 -29.09 5.43 -12.16
C ILE A 56 -27.70 4.81 -12.26
N THR A 57 -26.78 5.52 -12.89
CA THR A 57 -25.36 5.13 -12.85
C THR A 57 -24.82 5.39 -11.44
N PRO A 58 -24.10 4.43 -10.83
CA PRO A 58 -23.46 4.68 -9.55
C PRO A 58 -22.49 5.85 -9.71
N LYS A 59 -22.53 6.79 -8.77
CA LYS A 59 -21.59 7.91 -8.73
C LYS A 59 -20.19 7.35 -8.53
N ASN A 60 -19.43 7.23 -9.62
CA ASN A 60 -18.02 6.85 -9.56
C ASN A 60 -17.28 7.93 -8.77
N VAL A 61 -16.88 7.60 -7.54
CA VAL A 61 -16.07 8.50 -6.71
C VAL A 61 -14.65 8.43 -7.24
N PHE A 62 -14.31 9.36 -8.14
CA PHE A 62 -12.93 9.56 -8.56
C PHE A 62 -12.17 10.22 -7.40
N ILE A 63 -11.39 9.43 -6.66
CA ILE A 63 -10.43 9.96 -5.70
C ILE A 63 -9.27 10.56 -6.50
N SER A 64 -9.12 11.88 -6.46
CA SER A 64 -8.00 12.55 -7.09
C SER A 64 -6.69 12.12 -6.42
N LEU A 65 -5.77 11.54 -7.21
CA LEU A 65 -4.47 11.01 -6.78
C LEU A 65 -3.59 12.04 -6.01
N LYS A 66 -3.93 13.33 -6.10
CA LYS A 66 -3.25 14.46 -5.44
C LYS A 66 -3.23 14.40 -3.90
N TYR A 67 -4.05 13.59 -3.25
CA TYR A 67 -4.01 13.48 -1.79
C TYR A 67 -3.25 12.24 -1.29
N LEU A 68 -2.98 11.26 -2.15
CA LEU A 68 -2.32 10.01 -1.74
C LEU A 68 -0.82 10.21 -1.40
N TYR A 69 -0.12 11.13 -2.09
CA TYR A 69 1.30 11.37 -1.81
C TYR A 69 1.56 11.97 -0.43
N ARG A 70 0.59 12.75 0.12
CA ARG A 70 0.71 13.36 1.45
C ARG A 70 0.65 12.29 2.55
N TYR A 71 -0.29 11.37 2.43
CA TYR A 71 -0.42 10.25 3.38
C TYR A 71 0.70 9.21 3.20
N SER A 72 1.18 9.00 1.97
CA SER A 72 2.32 8.13 1.68
C SER A 72 3.59 8.55 2.43
N ALA A 73 3.89 9.86 2.47
CA ALA A 73 5.05 10.37 3.21
C ALA A 73 4.95 10.07 4.73
N ILE A 74 3.77 10.24 5.33
CA ILE A 74 3.53 9.96 6.76
C ILE A 74 3.66 8.46 7.04
N ALA A 75 3.10 7.62 6.17
CA ALA A 75 3.18 6.17 6.30
C ALA A 75 4.62 5.64 6.16
N LEU A 76 5.43 6.22 5.27
CA LEU A 76 6.85 5.88 5.14
C LEU A 76 7.63 6.22 6.41
N ILE A 77 7.42 7.40 6.98
CA ILE A 77 8.09 7.83 8.22
C ILE A 77 7.72 6.89 9.37
N LEU A 78 6.43 6.56 9.54
CA LEU A 78 5.98 5.59 10.55
C LEU A 78 6.55 4.19 10.31
N SER A 79 6.59 3.73 9.06
CA SER A 79 7.12 2.41 8.73
C SER A 79 8.63 2.31 8.96
N ILE A 80 9.38 3.40 8.72
CA ILE A 80 10.80 3.50 9.06
C ILE A 80 10.99 3.48 10.59
N PHE A 81 10.18 4.23 11.33
CA PHE A 81 10.25 4.25 12.79
C PHE A 81 9.99 2.86 13.39
N ILE A 82 8.92 2.18 12.94
CA ILE A 82 8.60 0.81 13.36
C ILE A 82 9.71 -0.16 12.94
N TYR A 83 10.33 0.03 11.77
CA TYR A 83 11.44 -0.80 11.32
C TYR A 83 12.68 -0.64 12.21
N ILE A 84 13.01 0.59 12.61
CA ILE A 84 14.13 0.89 13.52
C ILE A 84 13.86 0.30 14.92
N GLU A 85 12.65 0.46 15.46
CA GLU A 85 12.27 -0.13 16.76
C GLU A 85 12.32 -1.67 16.72
N ASN A 86 11.96 -2.30 15.60
CA ASN A 86 12.15 -3.75 15.42
C ASN A 86 13.61 -4.17 15.19
N LEU A 87 14.48 -3.24 14.78
CA LEU A 87 15.92 -3.47 14.60
C LEU A 87 16.64 -3.54 15.95
N GLU A 88 16.28 -2.66 16.88
CA GLU A 88 16.81 -2.57 18.25
C GLU A 88 16.54 -3.85 19.05
N ASN A 89 15.45 -4.57 18.75
CA ASN A 89 15.15 -5.89 19.33
C ASN A 89 16.06 -7.03 18.80
N ASN A 90 16.91 -6.77 17.81
CA ASN A 90 17.92 -7.71 17.32
C ASN A 90 19.30 -7.27 17.83
N GLU A 91 19.69 -7.78 19.01
CA GLU A 91 20.98 -7.51 19.69
C GLU A 91 22.23 -7.68 18.79
N THR A 92 22.11 -8.38 17.66
CA THR A 92 23.20 -8.63 16.71
C THR A 92 23.60 -7.42 15.87
N LEU A 93 22.67 -6.48 15.61
CA LEU A 93 22.91 -5.38 14.65
C LEU A 93 23.58 -4.17 15.32
N GLU A 94 23.37 -3.98 16.62
CA GLU A 94 24.09 -2.99 17.43
C GLU A 94 25.59 -3.32 17.53
N SER A 95 25.93 -4.61 17.63
CA SER A 95 27.32 -5.09 17.72
C SER A 95 28.12 -4.77 16.45
N GLU A 96 27.56 -5.05 15.26
CA GLU A 96 28.28 -4.84 13.99
C GLU A 96 28.51 -3.35 13.69
N ILE A 97 27.52 -2.49 13.98
CA ILE A 97 27.66 -1.05 13.81
C ILE A 97 28.63 -0.48 14.84
N GLY A 98 28.56 -0.95 16.09
CA GLY A 98 29.48 -0.55 17.16
C GLY A 98 30.93 -0.91 16.84
N GLU A 99 31.18 -2.14 16.37
CA GLU A 99 32.51 -2.61 15.96
C GLU A 99 33.09 -1.76 14.82
N TYR A 100 32.29 -1.43 13.80
CA TYR A 100 32.73 -0.58 12.69
C TYR A 100 33.23 0.80 13.18
N PHE A 101 32.51 1.44 14.10
CA PHE A 101 32.91 2.74 14.63
C PHE A 101 34.12 2.66 15.56
N ILE A 102 34.24 1.58 16.35
CA ILE A 102 35.42 1.34 17.19
C ILE A 102 36.65 1.15 16.30
N ASP A 103 36.56 0.33 15.26
CA ASP A 103 37.67 0.08 14.32
C ASP A 103 38.08 1.36 13.59
N GLU A 104 37.13 2.16 13.11
CA GLU A 104 37.43 3.45 12.48
C GLU A 104 38.13 4.40 13.46
N TYR A 105 37.66 4.46 14.71
CA TYR A 105 38.24 5.31 15.74
C TYR A 105 39.66 4.87 16.12
N LEU A 106 39.91 3.56 16.25
CA LEU A 106 41.23 2.98 16.52
C LEU A 106 42.19 3.16 15.34
N MET A 107 41.70 3.12 14.10
CA MET A 107 42.53 3.35 12.91
C MET A 107 42.91 4.82 12.76
N LYS A 108 42.06 5.74 13.22
CA LYS A 108 42.24 7.18 13.05
C LYS A 108 43.07 7.84 14.15
N ASN A 109 43.01 7.33 15.38
CA ASN A 109 43.66 7.94 16.54
C ASN A 109 44.87 7.11 17.00
N SER A 110 45.93 7.79 17.43
CA SER A 110 47.06 7.08 18.03
C SER A 110 46.73 6.64 19.47
N THR A 111 47.43 5.62 19.99
CA THR A 111 47.24 5.15 21.38
C THR A 111 47.36 6.27 22.40
N TYR A 112 48.23 7.25 22.16
CA TYR A 112 48.43 8.39 23.05
C TYR A 112 47.22 9.35 23.03
N ASP A 113 46.63 9.60 21.87
CA ASP A 113 45.45 10.47 21.73
C ASP A 113 44.22 9.87 22.43
N ILE A 114 44.10 8.53 22.38
CA ILE A 114 43.02 7.79 23.04
C ILE A 114 43.20 7.83 24.56
N ALA A 115 44.44 7.67 25.05
CA ALA A 115 44.74 7.70 26.48
C ALA A 115 44.51 9.09 27.10
N ASP A 116 44.82 10.16 26.38
CA ASP A 116 44.59 11.53 26.86
C ASP A 116 43.09 11.86 27.01
N GLN A 117 42.25 11.24 26.17
CA GLN A 117 40.78 11.33 26.25
C GLN A 117 40.21 10.43 27.35
N PHE A 118 40.97 9.47 27.87
CA PHE A 118 40.53 8.50 28.86
C PHE A 118 40.56 9.10 30.28
N ASN A 119 39.49 9.78 30.68
CA ASN A 119 39.39 10.35 32.02
C ASN A 119 38.80 9.33 33.03
N LEU A 120 39.67 8.66 33.78
CA LEU A 120 39.33 7.70 34.83
C LEU A 120 38.41 8.26 35.92
N ASN A 121 38.38 9.58 36.12
CA ASN A 121 37.57 10.19 37.18
C ASN A 121 36.07 10.25 36.84
N ASN A 122 35.68 9.98 35.59
CA ASN A 122 34.29 10.08 35.13
C ASN A 122 33.58 8.71 35.00
N PHE A 123 34.32 7.61 35.18
CA PHE A 123 33.74 6.27 35.28
C PHE A 123 33.40 5.98 36.74
N GLY A 124 32.11 5.85 37.05
CA GLY A 124 31.65 5.48 38.39
C GLY A 124 32.31 4.17 38.85
N SER A 125 32.47 4.02 40.18
CA SER A 125 33.09 2.86 40.86
C SER A 125 32.67 1.50 40.32
N ASP A 126 31.48 1.43 39.75
CA ASP A 126 30.82 0.22 39.29
C ASP A 126 31.47 -0.37 38.02
N LEU A 127 32.06 0.45 37.16
CA LEU A 127 32.79 -0.02 35.97
C LEU A 127 34.20 -0.54 36.31
N ILE A 128 34.87 0.05 37.31
CA ILE A 128 36.19 -0.42 37.78
C ILE A 128 36.09 -1.75 38.53
N ILE A 129 35.03 -1.94 39.33
CA ILE A 129 34.82 -3.21 40.04
C ILE A 129 34.56 -4.35 39.05
N ASN A 130 33.79 -4.10 37.99
CA ASN A 130 33.51 -5.11 36.97
C ASN A 130 34.72 -5.43 36.10
N SER A 131 35.55 -4.44 35.76
CA SER A 131 36.81 -4.71 35.04
C SER A 131 37.79 -5.49 35.90
N ALA A 132 37.94 -5.15 37.19
CA ALA A 132 38.82 -5.87 38.12
C ALA A 132 38.43 -7.36 38.30
N ASN A 133 37.15 -7.69 38.23
CA ASN A 133 36.66 -9.08 38.29
C ASN A 133 36.90 -9.87 36.99
N SER A 134 37.13 -9.18 35.87
CA SER A 134 37.40 -9.77 34.55
C SER A 134 38.89 -9.90 34.22
N ILE A 135 39.76 -9.26 35.00
CA ILE A 135 41.22 -9.29 34.82
C ILE A 135 41.79 -10.51 35.57
N SER A 136 42.72 -11.23 34.94
CA SER A 136 43.36 -12.38 35.58
C SER A 136 44.22 -11.93 36.78
N ILE A 137 44.36 -12.78 37.80
CA ILE A 137 45.11 -12.43 39.01
C ILE A 137 46.56 -12.05 38.68
N ASP A 138 47.17 -12.71 37.69
CA ASP A 138 48.55 -12.44 37.27
C ASP A 138 48.68 -11.03 36.66
N ASP A 139 47.70 -10.61 35.85
CA ASP A 139 47.66 -9.28 35.25
C ASP A 139 47.41 -8.19 36.30
N MET A 140 46.61 -8.49 37.33
CA MET A 140 46.37 -7.58 38.46
C MET A 140 47.65 -7.31 39.28
N TYR A 141 48.52 -8.32 39.42
CA TYR A 141 49.84 -8.14 40.05
C TYR A 141 50.75 -7.23 39.22
N LEU A 142 50.77 -7.36 37.90
CA LEU A 142 51.57 -6.50 37.03
C LEU A 142 51.14 -5.04 37.09
N ILE A 143 49.82 -4.78 37.08
CA ILE A 143 49.28 -3.42 37.24
C ILE A 143 49.70 -2.84 38.60
N LYS A 144 49.55 -3.60 39.68
CA LYS A 144 49.94 -3.16 41.03
C LYS A 144 51.44 -2.87 41.16
N ILE A 145 52.29 -3.71 40.56
CA ILE A 145 53.74 -3.50 40.54
C ILE A 145 54.09 -2.21 39.80
N ASN A 146 53.46 -1.95 38.65
CA ASN A 146 53.69 -0.74 37.86
C ASN A 146 53.18 0.54 38.53
N ASP A 147 52.10 0.46 39.31
CA ASP A 147 51.60 1.61 40.08
C ASP A 147 52.50 1.93 41.29
N GLU A 148 52.99 0.90 41.99
CA GLU A 148 53.77 1.08 43.23
C GLU A 148 55.24 1.40 42.94
N TYR A 149 55.77 0.90 41.82
CA TYR A 149 57.06 1.27 41.26
C TYR A 149 56.87 1.51 39.77
N PRO A 150 56.60 2.76 39.35
CA PRO A 150 56.57 3.07 37.92
C PRO A 150 57.96 2.77 37.38
N SER A 151 58.11 1.62 36.71
CA SER A 151 59.38 1.26 36.09
C SER A 151 59.63 2.29 35.01
N ASN A 152 60.50 3.25 35.31
CA ASN A 152 61.22 3.98 34.29
C ASN A 152 61.98 2.92 33.49
N ILE A 153 61.46 2.61 32.30
CA ILE A 153 62.14 1.76 31.34
C ILE A 153 63.43 2.50 30.97
N VAL A 154 64.50 2.25 31.72
CA VAL A 154 65.86 2.50 31.26
C VAL A 154 66.08 1.43 30.21
N THR A 155 65.90 1.81 28.95
CA THR A 155 66.41 1.06 27.82
C THR A 155 67.93 0.97 27.98
N TYR A 156 68.43 -0.19 28.39
CA TYR A 156 69.79 -0.54 28.04
C TYR A 156 69.76 -0.89 26.55
N GLU A 157 70.14 0.09 25.72
CA GLU A 157 70.80 -0.20 24.45
C GLU A 157 71.95 -1.19 24.71
N ASN A 158 72.18 -2.08 23.73
CA ASN A 158 73.33 -2.95 23.41
C ASN A 158 72.78 -4.36 23.12
N GLU A 159 72.80 -4.89 21.91
CA GLU A 159 73.68 -4.74 20.73
C GLU A 159 72.88 -4.80 19.42
#